data_AF-X0TE69-F1
#
_entry.id   AF-X0TE69-F1
#
_cell.length_a   1.000
_cell.length_b   1.000
_cell.length_c   1.000
_cell.angle_alpha   90.00
_cell.angle_beta   90.00
_cell.angle_gamma   90.00
#
_symmetry.space_group_name_H-M   'P 1'
#
loop_
_entity.id
_entity.type
_entity.pdbx_description
1 polymer ?
#
loop_
_entity_poly.entity_id
_entity_poly.type
_entity_poly.pdbx_seq_one_letter_code
_entity_poly.pdbx_strand_id
1 'polypeptide(L)'
;GTEIDALTNMGMAYIDLESYPEALKYFKLGLEKEELAQDLEEKANLYINIGRVNALQENYDLSLKYCQQAIDTAPLTGRANSGL
;
A
#
# COMPACT_ATOMS: atom_id res chain seq x y z
N GLY A 1 11.36 -8.31 -1.32
CA GLY A 1 11.90 -9.10 -0.22
C GLY A 1 10.90 -10.19 0.08
N THR A 2 11.34 -11.46 0.18
CA THR A 2 10.44 -12.62 0.28
C THR A 2 9.42 -12.54 1.44
N GLU A 3 9.75 -11.85 2.53
CA GLU A 3 8.84 -11.60 3.65
C GLU A 3 7.72 -10.61 3.28
N ILE A 4 8.03 -9.52 2.56
CA ILE A 4 7.03 -8.54 2.10
C ILE A 4 6.09 -9.15 1.07
N ASP A 5 6.60 -9.98 0.17
CA ASP A 5 5.78 -10.72 -0.79
C ASP A 5 4.80 -11.64 -0.07
N ALA A 6 5.25 -12.35 0.96
CA ALA A 6 4.39 -13.20 1.77
C ALA A 6 3.30 -12.39 2.50
N LEU A 7 3.67 -11.27 3.14
CA LEU A 7 2.73 -10.38 3.82
C LEU A 7 1.70 -9.80 2.84
N THR A 8 2.15 -9.41 1.65
CA THR A 8 1.29 -8.90 0.58
C THR A 8 0.30 -9.97 0.12
N ASN A 9 0.78 -11.19 -0.13
CA ASN A 9 -0.08 -12.31 -0.53
C ASN A 9 -1.09 -12.69 0.54
N MET A 10 -0.71 -12.65 1.83
CA MET A 10 -1.66 -12.84 2.93
C MET A 10 -2.73 -11.75 2.95
N GLY A 11 -2.34 -10.48 2.81
CA GLY A 11 -3.28 -9.38 2.74
C GLY A 11 -4.24 -9.49 1.55
N MET A 12 -3.75 -9.91 0.39
CA MET A 12 -4.56 -10.20 -0.80
C MET A 12 -5.59 -11.31 -0.53
N ALA A 13 -5.16 -12.42 0.08
CA ALA A 13 -6.08 -13.51 0.42
C ALA A 13 -7.19 -13.05 1.39
N TYR A 14 -6.87 -12.17 2.35
CA TYR A 14 -7.89 -11.60 3.23
C TYR A 14 -8.83 -10.62 2.52
N ILE A 15 -8.40 -9.94 1.45
CA ILE A 15 -9.30 -9.18 0.58
C ILE A 15 -10.29 -10.11 -0.12
N ASP A 16 -9.81 -11.23 -0.65
CA ASP A 16 -10.66 -12.22 -1.33
C ASP A 16 -11.67 -12.88 -0.37
N LEU A 17 -11.36 -12.88 0.93
CA LEU A 17 -12.24 -13.30 2.03
C LEU A 17 -13.12 -12.15 2.58
N GLU A 18 -13.10 -10.96 1.97
CA GLU A 18 -13.78 -9.75 2.44
C GLU A 18 -13.43 -9.34 3.90
N SER A 19 -12.30 -9.84 4.41
CA SER A 19 -11.79 -9.61 5.76
C SER A 19 -10.80 -8.44 5.74
N TYR A 20 -11.34 -7.25 5.53
CA TYR A 20 -10.56 -6.03 5.33
C TYR A 20 -9.67 -5.61 6.52
N PRO A 21 -10.08 -5.75 7.79
CA PRO A 21 -9.22 -5.43 8.93
C PRO A 21 -7.95 -6.30 8.96
N GLU A 22 -8.08 -7.58 8.66
CA GLU A 22 -6.97 -8.53 8.56
C GLU A 22 -6.07 -8.18 7.38
N ALA A 23 -6.64 -7.86 6.21
CA ALA A 23 -5.85 -7.40 5.06
C ALA A 23 -5.00 -6.17 5.41
N LEU A 24 -5.59 -5.16 6.06
CA LEU A 24 -4.88 -3.97 6.51
C LEU A 24 -3.77 -4.28 7.52
N LYS A 25 -3.98 -5.25 8.41
CA LYS A 25 -2.96 -5.69 9.37
C LYS A 25 -1.69 -6.19 8.66
N TYR A 26 -1.84 -7.04 7.66
CA TYR A 26 -0.69 -7.60 6.94
C TYR A 26 0.04 -6.57 6.08
N PHE A 27 -0.68 -5.69 5.38
CA PHE A 27 -0.03 -4.62 4.62
C PHE A 27 0.69 -3.60 5.51
N LYS A 28 0.12 -3.25 6.68
CA LYS A 28 0.78 -2.36 7.65
C LYS A 28 2.02 -3.00 8.26
N LEU A 29 1.99 -4.30 8.53
CA LEU A 29 3.17 -5.03 8.98
C LEU A 29 4.28 -5.01 7.92
N GLY A 30 3.92 -5.12 6.63
CA GLY A 30 4.87 -4.93 5.53
C GLY A 30 5.49 -3.54 5.53
N LEU A 31 4.69 -2.49 5.76
CA LEU A 31 5.20 -1.10 5.81
C LEU A 31 6.18 -0.89 6.97
N GLU A 32 5.92 -1.48 8.14
CA GLU A 32 6.83 -1.41 9.29
C GLU A 32 8.18 -2.08 9.00
N LYS A 33 8.18 -3.13 8.18
CA LYS A 33 9.39 -3.84 7.75
C LYS A 33 10.18 -3.04 6.71
N GLU A 34 9.47 -2.39 5.78
CA GLU A 34 10.09 -1.55 4.75
C GLU A 34 10.72 -0.26 5.30
N GLU A 35 10.27 0.24 6.44
CA GLU A 35 10.91 1.38 7.11
C GLU A 35 12.38 1.07 7.49
N LEU A 36 12.74 -0.21 7.60
CA LEU A 36 14.10 -0.67 7.88
C LEU A 36 14.90 -0.99 6.61
N ALA A 37 14.24 -1.38 5.52
CA ALA A 37 14.87 -1.84 4.29
C ALA A 37 15.06 -0.73 3.22
N GLN A 38 14.24 0.33 3.28
CA GLN A 38 14.25 1.47 2.35
C GLN A 38 13.93 1.09 0.89
N ASP A 39 13.21 -0.01 0.64
CA ASP A 39 12.74 -0.33 -0.71
C ASP A 39 11.48 0.48 -1.04
N LEU A 40 11.70 1.55 -1.80
CA LEU A 40 10.64 2.48 -2.18
C LEU A 40 9.57 1.86 -3.09
N GLU A 41 9.93 0.84 -3.88
CA GLU A 41 8.98 0.16 -4.77
C GLU A 41 8.05 -0.74 -3.96
N GLU A 42 8.59 -1.55 -3.05
CA GLU A 42 7.82 -2.40 -2.15
C GLU A 42 6.91 -1.56 -1.23
N LYS A 43 7.44 -0.45 -0.71
CA LYS A 43 6.66 0.50 0.09
C LYS A 43 5.50 1.14 -0.70
N ALA A 44 5.72 1.52 -1.95
CA ALA A 44 4.66 2.04 -2.81
C ALA A 44 3.57 1.00 -3.10
N ASN A 45 3.96 -0.26 -3.35
CA ASN A 45 3.01 -1.36 -3.58
C ASN A 45 2.13 -1.63 -2.35
N LEU A 46 2.70 -1.57 -1.14
CA LEU A 46 1.94 -1.71 0.10
C LEU A 46 0.93 -0.58 0.29
N TYR A 47 1.30 0.67 -0.03
CA TYR A 47 0.36 1.80 -0.01
C TYR A 47 -0.79 1.63 -1.01
N ILE A 48 -0.52 1.14 -2.23
CA ILE A 48 -1.56 0.84 -3.23
C ILE A 48 -2.55 -0.20 -2.67
N ASN A 49 -2.04 -1.27 -2.06
CA ASN A 49 -2.88 -2.32 -1.51
C ASN A 49 -3.74 -1.83 -0.34
N ILE A 50 -3.19 -0.99 0.55
CA ILE A 50 -3.98 -0.34 1.61
C ILE A 50 -5.03 0.60 1.02
N GLY A 51 -4.69 1.37 -0.02
CA GLY A 51 -5.63 2.23 -0.72
C GLY A 51 -6.78 1.43 -1.33
N ARG A 52 -6.49 0.25 -1.89
CA ARG A 52 -7.51 -0.67 -2.43
C ARG A 52 -8.46 -1.19 -1.34
N VAL A 53 -7.94 -1.60 -0.18
CA VAL A 53 -8.78 -2.05 0.94
C VAL A 53 -9.71 -0.94 1.44
N ASN A 54 -9.24 0.30 1.44
CA ASN A 54 -10.08 1.44 1.82
C ASN A 54 -11.17 1.73 0.79
N ALA A 55 -10.88 1.60 -0.51
CA ALA A 55 -11.90 1.72 -1.55
C ALA A 55 -12.98 0.63 -1.44
N LEU A 56 -12.59 -0.62 -1.13
CA LEU A 56 -13.53 -1.73 -0.91
C LEU A 56 -14.44 -1.50 0.31
N GLN A 57 -13.98 -0.72 1.30
CA GLN A 57 -14.77 -0.30 2.46
C GLN A 57 -15.46 1.05 2.27
N GLU A 58 -15.52 1.57 1.03
CA GLU A 58 -16.12 2.87 0.69
C GLU A 58 -15.45 4.09 1.37
N ASN A 59 -14.25 3.90 1.95
CA ASN A 59 -13.44 4.95 2.56
C ASN A 59 -12.59 5.66 1.49
N TYR A 60 -13.24 6.31 0.53
CA TYR A 60 -12.60 6.87 -0.65
C TYR A 60 -11.54 7.94 -0.33
N ASP A 61 -11.79 8.81 0.65
CA ASP A 61 -10.83 9.84 1.06
C ASP A 61 -9.51 9.21 1.55
N LEU A 62 -9.61 8.12 2.31
CA LEU A 62 -8.45 7.41 2.82
C LEU A 62 -7.76 6.61 1.71
N SER A 63 -8.54 6.03 0.79
CA SER A 63 -8.01 5.37 -0.40
C SER A 63 -7.15 6.33 -1.24
N LEU A 64 -7.67 7.52 -1.55
CA LEU A 64 -6.96 8.56 -2.30
C LEU A 64 -5.69 9.01 -1.58
N LYS A 65 -5.75 9.18 -0.26
CA LYS A 65 -4.57 9.53 0.54
C LYS A 65 -3.46 8.48 0.42
N TYR A 66 -3.79 7.19 0.51
CA TYR A 66 -2.79 6.14 0.38
C TYR A 66 -2.26 6.00 -1.05
N CYS A 67 -3.09 6.18 -2.08
CA CYS A 67 -2.62 6.26 -3.46
C CYS A 67 -1.65 7.43 -3.67
N GLN A 68 -1.88 8.59 -3.04
CA GLN A 68 -0.95 9.72 -3.08
C GLN A 68 0.37 9.37 -2.41
N GLN A 69 0.33 8.72 -1.24
CA GLN A 69 1.56 8.26 -0.57
C GLN A 69 2.35 7.27 -1.43
N ALA A 70 1.69 6.37 -2.17
CA ALA A 70 2.35 5.47 -3.11
C ALA A 70 3.08 6.24 -4.22
N ILE A 71 2.43 7.28 -4.79
CA ILE A 71 3.00 8.14 -5.83
C ILE A 71 4.21 8.90 -5.29
N ASP A 72 4.11 9.46 -4.09
CA ASP A 72 5.18 10.24 -3.47
C ASP A 72 6.38 9.37 -3.06
N THR A 73 6.12 8.09 -2.78
CA THR A 73 7.15 7.11 -2.39
C THR A 73 7.88 6.54 -3.60
N ALA A 74 7.19 6.31 -4.71
CA ALA A 74 7.82 5.79 -5.93
C ALA A 74 8.89 6.78 -6.43
N PRO A 75 10.14 6.34 -6.65
CA PRO A 75 11.21 7.23 -7.08
C PRO A 75 10.87 7.82 -8.44
N LEU A 76 10.57 9.12 -8.45
CA LEU A 76 10.36 10.04 -9.57
C LEU A 76 10.75 9.50 -10.95
N THR A 77 9.88 8.67 -11.53
CA THR A 77 9.81 8.48 -12.98
C THR A 77 8.44 8.95 -13.43
N GLY A 78 8.26 10.28 -13.43
CA GLY A 78 7.31 10.89 -14.35
C GLY A 78 6.11 11.63 -13.78
N ARG A 79 6.26 12.47 -12.75
CA ARG A 79 5.41 13.66 -12.60
C ARG A 79 6.19 14.89 -12.19
N ALA A 80 6.88 15.44 -13.19
CA ALA A 80 6.79 16.89 -13.39
C ALA A 80 5.30 17.20 -13.67
N ASN A 81 4.54 17.48 -12.62
CA ASN A 81 3.33 18.27 -12.72
C ASN A 81 3.49 19.40 -11.72
N SER A 82 4.24 20.41 -12.17
CA SER A 82 4.00 21.81 -11.85
C SER A 82 2.50 22.07 -11.73
N GLY A 83 2.07 22.44 -10.53
CA GLY A 83 0.67 22.72 -10.25
C GLY A 83 0.50 23.29 -8.85
N LEU A 84 1.24 24.36 -8.54
CA LEU A 84 0.82 25.61 -7.91
C LEU A 84 1.98 26.62 -7.98
#